data_AF-A0A452Y7M0-F1
#
_entry.id   AF-A0A452Y7M0-F1
#
_cell.length_a   1.000
_cell.length_b   1.000
_cell.length_c   1.000
_cell.angle_alpha   90.00
_cell.angle_beta   90.00
_cell.angle_gamma   90.00
#
_symmetry.space_group_name_H-M   'P 1'
#
loop_
_entity.id
_entity.type
_entity.pdbx_description
1 polymer ?
#
loop_
_entity_poly.entity_id
_entity_poly.type
_entity_poly.pdbx_seq_one_letter_code
_entity_poly.pdbx_strand_id
1 'polypeptide(L)' 'CRVGQAVGSLLRRLGIKYQGEESHGRMRINGLTLRRWFNPKFTSAPSTGAPVELLPLPSRLAKGIADQQRDIRSLSL' A
#
# COMPACT_ATOMS: atom_id res chain seq x y z
N CYS A 1 -6.97 17.71 23.66
CA CYS A 1 -8.40 17.85 23.35
C CYS A 1 -8.82 16.61 22.56
N ARG A 2 -10.05 16.08 22.77
CA ARG A 2 -10.52 14.85 22.07
C ARG A 2 -10.55 15.03 20.55
N VAL A 3 -10.93 16.22 20.09
CA VAL A 3 -11.01 16.56 18.67
C VAL A 3 -9.63 16.61 18.02
N GLY A 4 -8.65 17.28 18.63
CA GLY A 4 -7.29 17.35 18.07
C GLY A 4 -6.62 15.97 17.97
N GLN A 5 -6.86 15.08 18.94
CA GLN A 5 -6.43 13.68 18.88
C GLN A 5 -7.10 12.91 17.73
N ALA A 6 -8.41 13.08 17.53
CA ALA A 6 -9.12 12.46 16.42
C ALA A 6 -8.57 12.94 15.06
N VAL A 7 -8.38 14.26 14.92
CA VAL A 7 -7.80 14.88 13.71
C VAL A 7 -6.37 14.40 13.47
N GLY A 8 -5.53 14.34 14.50
CA GLY A 8 -4.16 13.81 14.41
C GLY A 8 -4.12 12.35 13.99
N SER A 9 -5.02 11.52 14.52
CA SER A 9 -5.15 10.12 14.12
C SER A 9 -5.55 9.97 12.64
N LEU A 10 -6.43 10.83 12.14
CA LEU A 10 -6.85 10.85 10.74
C LEU A 10 -5.69 11.24 9.83
N LEU A 11 -4.98 12.33 10.14
CA LEU A 11 -3.84 12.79 9.35
C LEU A 11 -2.74 11.73 9.26
N ARG A 12 -2.47 10.99 10.35
CA ARG A 12 -1.54 9.85 10.35
C ARG A 12 -1.99 8.72 9.43
N ARG A 13 -3.28 8.35 9.46
CA ARG A 13 -3.84 7.31 8.56
C ARG A 13 -3.73 7.72 7.09
N LEU A 14 -3.92 9.00 6.78
CA LEU A 14 -3.84 9.53 5.42
C LEU A 14 -2.38 9.80 4.96
N GLY A 15 -1.39 9.63 5.84
CA GLY A 15 0.02 9.91 5.55
C GLY A 15 0.35 11.40 5.41
N ILE A 16 -0.50 12.28 5.91
CA ILE A 16 -0.33 13.74 5.81
C ILE A 16 0.49 14.23 7.02
N LYS A 17 1.67 14.78 6.75
CA LYS A 17 2.52 15.37 7.80
C LYS A 17 1.94 16.70 8.30
N TYR A 18 1.91 16.88 9.61
CA TYR A 18 1.52 18.11 10.29
C TYR A 18 2.53 18.44 11.41
N GLN A 19 2.52 19.69 11.85
CA GLN A 19 3.33 20.18 12.97
C GLN A 19 2.42 20.68 14.09
N GLY A 20 2.89 20.59 15.33
CA GLY A 20 2.19 21.10 16.51
C GLY A 20 1.58 20.01 17.40
N GLU A 21 0.86 20.46 18.42
CA GLU A 21 0.45 19.62 19.54
C GLU A 21 -1.06 19.28 19.48
N GLU A 22 -1.36 18.01 19.29
CA GLU A 22 -2.74 17.49 19.20
C GLU A 22 -3.56 17.72 20.47
N SER A 23 -2.91 17.66 21.64
CA SER A 23 -3.48 17.91 22.97
C SER A 23 -4.00 19.35 23.12
N HIS A 24 -3.33 20.32 22.50
CA HIS A 24 -3.71 21.73 22.56
C HIS A 24 -4.51 22.19 21.33
N GLY A 25 -4.80 21.29 20.38
CA GLY A 25 -5.55 21.60 19.15
C GLY A 25 -4.80 22.54 18.18
N ARG A 26 -3.53 22.83 18.45
CA ARG A 26 -2.68 23.69 17.61
C ARG A 26 -1.97 22.83 16.58
N MET A 27 -2.64 22.56 15.47
CA MET A 27 -2.11 21.77 14.36
C MET A 27 -1.90 22.65 13.14
N ARG A 28 -0.73 22.54 12.51
CA ARG A 28 -0.35 23.29 11.30
C ARG A 28 -0.04 22.31 10.18
N ILE A 29 -0.65 22.53 9.02
CA ILE A 29 -0.49 21.67 7.84
C ILE A 29 0.03 22.53 6.68
N ASN A 30 0.99 22.01 5.92
CA ASN A 30 1.47 22.69 4.72
C ASN A 30 0.44 22.53 3.58
N GLY A 31 -0.06 23.65 3.06
CA GLY A 31 -1.03 23.66 1.95
C GLY A 31 -0.52 22.96 0.68
N LEU A 32 0.79 22.96 0.41
CA LEU A 32 1.37 22.24 -0.72
C LEU A 32 1.27 20.72 -0.55
N THR A 33 1.40 20.22 0.68
CA THR A 33 1.20 18.80 0.99
C THR A 33 -0.26 18.42 0.75
N LEU A 34 -1.20 19.26 1.18
CA LEU A 34 -2.63 19.04 0.96
C LEU A 34 -2.98 19.02 -0.53
N ARG A 35 -2.47 19.98 -1.31
CA ARG A 35 -2.67 20.04 -2.78
C ARG A 35 -2.16 18.78 -3.48
N ARG A 36 -1.00 18.24 -3.07
CA ARG A 36 -0.47 16.98 -3.61
C ARG A 36 -1.26 15.75 -3.18
N TRP A 37 -1.83 15.78 -1.97
CA TRP A 37 -2.67 14.70 -1.48
C TRP A 37 -4.01 14.63 -2.22
N PHE A 38 -4.63 15.80 -2.49
CA PHE A 38 -5.85 15.90 -3.29
C PHE A 38 -5.65 15.64 -4.78
N ASN A 39 -4.43 15.82 -5.28
CA ASN A 39 -4.07 15.47 -6.64
C ASN A 39 -3.03 14.35 -6.62
N PRO A 40 -3.44 13.11 -6.24
CA PRO A 40 -2.54 11.99 -6.27
C PRO A 40 -2.01 11.86 -7.69
N LYS A 41 -0.69 11.87 -7.83
CA LYS A 41 -0.10 11.52 -9.12
C LYS A 41 -0.50 10.07 -9.36
N PHE A 42 -1.47 9.84 -10.23
CA PHE A 42 -1.66 8.56 -10.89
C PHE A 42 -0.42 8.35 -11.74
N THR A 43 0.69 8.01 -11.10
CA THR A 43 1.79 7.41 -11.81
C THR A 43 1.19 6.10 -12.29
N SER A 44 0.88 6.05 -13.57
CA SER A 44 0.82 4.81 -14.32
C SER A 44 2.23 4.22 -14.33
N ALA A 45 2.77 3.93 -13.14
CA ALA A 45 3.89 3.04 -13.04
C ALA A 45 3.28 1.66 -13.26
N PRO A 46 3.59 0.96 -14.37
CA PRO A 46 3.48 -0.48 -14.30
C PRO A 46 4.34 -0.89 -13.11
N SER A 47 3.86 -1.84 -12.32
CA SER A 47 4.57 -2.41 -11.19
C SER A 47 5.97 -2.86 -11.62
N THR A 48 6.96 -1.97 -11.55
CA THR A 48 8.37 -2.31 -11.78
C THR A 48 8.90 -2.82 -10.46
N GLY A 49 8.58 -4.09 -10.21
CA GLY A 49 8.97 -4.83 -9.02
C GLY A 49 8.99 -6.34 -9.25
N ALA A 50 9.23 -6.80 -10.48
CA ALA A 50 9.95 -8.03 -10.87
C ALA A 50 9.51 -8.46 -12.29
N PRO A 51 10.44 -8.71 -13.23
CA PRO A 51 10.16 -9.40 -14.49
C PRO A 51 10.05 -10.92 -14.26
N VAL A 52 9.37 -11.33 -13.19
CA VAL A 52 9.18 -12.74 -12.85
C VAL A 52 7.70 -13.05 -13.09
N GLU A 53 7.45 -13.55 -14.28
CA GLU A 53 6.19 -14.14 -14.75
C GLU A 53 5.09 -13.14 -15.15
N LEU A 54 5.14 -12.77 -16.44
CA LEU A 54 4.04 -12.22 -17.25
C LEU A 54 2.86 -13.22 -17.42
N LEU A 55 2.56 -14.02 -16.41
CA LEU A 55 1.41 -14.90 -16.39
C LEU A 55 0.34 -14.27 -15.49
N PRO A 56 -0.90 -14.07 -16.00
CA PRO A 56 -2.05 -13.70 -15.18
C PRO A 56 -2.09 -14.50 -13.86
N LEU A 57 -2.56 -13.87 -12.77
CA LEU A 57 -2.67 -14.54 -11.46
C LEU A 57 -3.26 -15.97 -11.49
N PRO A 58 -4.30 -16.26 -12.31
CA PRO A 58 -4.84 -17.61 -12.43
C PRO A 58 -3.86 -18.63 -13.03
N SER A 59 -3.05 -18.22 -14.02
CA SER A 59 -2.10 -19.11 -14.69
C SER A 59 -0.86 -19.39 -13.84
N ARG A 60 -0.47 -18.45 -12.96
CA ARG A 60 0.58 -18.71 -11.94
C ARG A 60 0.13 -19.74 -10.91
N LEU A 61 -1.11 -19.66 -10.43
CA LEU A 61 -1.67 -20.65 -9.50
C LEU A 61 -1.79 -22.03 -10.15
N ALA A 62 -2.30 -22.10 -11.38
CA ALA A 62 -2.41 -23.36 -12.11
C ALA A 62 -1.05 -24.03 -12.33
N LYS A 63 -0.01 -23.25 -12.68
CA LYS A 63 1.36 -23.75 -12.81
C LYS A 63 1.90 -24.27 -11.47
N GLY A 64 1.75 -23.49 -10.40
CA GLY A 64 2.20 -23.91 -9.06
C GLY A 64 1.54 -25.21 -8.58
N ILE A 65 0.25 -25.39 -8.85
CA ILE A 65 -0.48 -26.63 -8.55
C ILE A 65 0.05 -27.80 -9.39
N ALA A 66 0.29 -27.59 -10.69
CA ALA A 66 0.81 -28.63 -11.57
C ALA A 66 2.22 -29.08 -11.19
N ASP A 67 3.09 -28.15 -10.79
CA ASP A 67 4.45 -28.44 -10.32
C ASP A 67 4.40 -29.23 -9.01
N GLN A 68 3.56 -28.83 -8.05
CA GLN A 68 3.35 -29.58 -6.80
C GLN A 68 2.84 -31.00 -7.06
N GLN A 69 1.90 -31.19 -8.00
CA GLN A 69 1.39 -32.52 -8.35
C GLN A 69 2.47 -33.42 -8.96
N ARG A 70 3.41 -32.86 -9.73
CA ARG A 70 4.54 -33.63 -10.29
C ARG A 70 5.51 -34.07 -9.20
N ASP A 71 5.85 -33.18 -8.27
CA ASP A 71 6.75 -33.50 -7.16
C ASP A 71 6.16 -34.58 -6.26
N ILE A 72 4.86 -34.53 -5.98
CA ILE A 72 4.19 -35.59 -5.21
C ILE A 72 4.30 -36.93 -5.96
N ARG A 73 4.08 -36.95 -7.28
CA ARG A 73 4.18 -38.17 -8.09
C ARG A 73 5.61 -38.70 -8.19
N SER A 74 6.62 -37.84 -8.24
CA SER A 74 8.02 -38.25 -8.27
C SER A 74 8.53 -38.73 -6.91
N LEU A 75 7.97 -38.23 -5.81
CA LEU A 75 8.26 -38.69 -4.44
C LEU A 75 7.51 -39.97 -4.05
N SER A 76 6.56 -40.44 -4.87
CA SER A 76 5.78 -41.66 -4.64
C SER A 76 6.39 -42.92 -5.29
N LEU A 77 7.57 -42.79 -5.89
CA LEU A 77 8.40 -43.86 -6.48
C LEU A 77 9.64 -44.08 -5.62
#